data_AF-A0A2A4MAM8-F1
#
_entry.id   AF-A0A2A4MAM8-F1
#
_cell.length_a   1.000
_cell.length_b   1.000
_cell.length_c   1.000
_cell.angle_alpha   90.00
_cell.angle_beta   90.00
_cell.angle_gamma   90.00
#
_symmetry.space_group_name_H-M   'P 1'
#
loop_
_entity.id
_entity.type
_entity.pdbx_description
1 polymer ?
#
loop_
_entity_poly.entity_id
_entity_poly.type
_entity_poly.pdbx_seq_one_letter_code
_entity_poly.pdbx_strand_id
1 'polypeptide(L)'
;MLLSIIIGSAIAFIPNIIAYRINFKHRSVDPKLITLKLYGAELVKFLLMGLLFALAIISEKLQLGIVFIAFIVVQILWWVFSAKVLLQKINSVVNHQT
;
A
#
# COMPACT_ATOMS: atom_id res chain seq x y z
N MET A 1 18.20 -14.28 5.62
CA MET A 1 18.31 -13.01 4.87
C MET A 1 17.33 -12.90 3.70
N LEU A 2 17.47 -13.68 2.62
CA LEU A 2 16.56 -13.58 1.45
C LEU A 2 15.08 -13.73 1.82
N LEU A 3 14.75 -14.74 2.63
CA LEU A 3 13.37 -14.97 3.10
C LEU A 3 12.80 -13.75 3.85
N SER A 4 13.61 -13.07 4.66
CA SER A 4 13.21 -11.87 5.40
C SER A 4 12.92 -10.68 4.48
N ILE A 5 13.68 -10.53 3.40
CA ILE A 5 13.43 -9.50 2.38
C ILE A 5 12.11 -9.78 1.66
N ILE A 6 11.86 -11.04 1.27
CA ILE A 6 10.62 -11.45 0.59
C ILE A 6 9.41 -11.21 1.50
N ILE A 7 9.49 -11.63 2.77
CA ILE A 7 8.42 -11.42 3.75
C ILE A 7 8.16 -9.93 3.96
N GLY A 8 9.20 -9.11 4.17
CA GLY A 8 9.05 -7.66 4.34
C GLY A 8 8.42 -6.98 3.13
N SER A 9 8.81 -7.40 1.92
CA SER A 9 8.22 -6.91 0.68
C SER A 9 6.76 -7.34 0.53
N ALA A 10 6.42 -8.57 0.92
CA ALA A 10 5.05 -9.08 0.87
C ALA A 10 4.13 -8.35 1.87
N ILE A 11 4.62 -8.05 3.07
CA ILE A 11 3.91 -7.25 4.08
C ILE A 11 3.57 -5.86 3.51
N ALA A 12 4.42 -5.28 2.68
CA ALA A 12 4.14 -4.00 2.03
C ALA A 12 3.19 -4.15 0.81
N PHE A 13 3.40 -5.15 -0.05
CA PHE A 13 2.67 -5.29 -1.32
C PHE A 13 1.22 -5.76 -1.15
N ILE A 14 0.99 -6.82 -0.36
CA ILE A 14 -0.32 -7.47 -0.25
C ILE A 14 -1.39 -6.49 0.24
N PRO A 15 -1.18 -5.73 1.33
CA PRO A 15 -2.20 -4.83 1.86
C PRO A 15 -2.45 -3.64 0.92
N ASN A 16 -1.41 -3.15 0.23
CA ASN A 16 -1.52 -2.09 -0.77
C ASN A 16 -2.38 -2.51 -1.98
N ILE A 17 -2.17 -3.72 -2.52
CA ILE A 17 -2.96 -4.25 -3.63
C ILE A 17 -4.43 -4.45 -3.22
N ILE A 18 -4.66 -4.99 -2.03
CA ILE A 18 -6.02 -5.23 -1.52
C ILE A 18 -6.77 -3.91 -1.35
N ALA A 19 -6.15 -2.91 -0.72
CA ALA A 19 -6.74 -1.58 -0.56
C ALA A 19 -7.03 -0.91 -1.92
N TYR A 20 -6.10 -1.02 -2.88
CA TYR A 20 -6.31 -0.51 -4.23
C TYR A 20 -7.50 -1.19 -4.94
N ARG A 21 -7.63 -2.51 -4.83
CA ARG A 21 -8.76 -3.27 -5.39
C ARG A 21 -10.10 -2.88 -4.76
N ILE A 22 -10.15 -2.72 -3.44
CA ILE A 22 -11.35 -2.31 -2.71
C ILE A 22 -11.81 -0.92 -3.19
N ASN A 23 -10.86 0.00 -3.35
CA ASN A 23 -11.11 1.35 -3.87
C ASN A 23 -11.60 1.34 -5.33
N PHE A 24 -11.00 0.52 -6.21
CA PHE A 24 -11.38 0.50 -7.64
C PHE A 24 -12.71 -0.20 -7.92
N LYS A 25 -13.11 -1.19 -7.10
CA LYS A 25 -14.36 -1.94 -7.30
C LYS A 25 -15.61 -1.08 -7.05
N HIS A 26 -15.47 0.06 -6.39
CA HIS A 26 -16.59 0.94 -6.04
C HIS A 26 -16.32 2.37 -6.51
N ARG A 27 -16.47 2.62 -7.82
CA ARG A 27 -16.69 3.98 -8.37
C ARG A 27 -18.02 4.52 -7.82
N SER A 28 -17.99 4.95 -6.57
CA SER A 28 -19.14 5.60 -5.92
C SER A 28 -19.09 7.06 -6.35
N VAL A 29 -20.13 7.53 -7.03
CA VAL A 29 -20.24 8.91 -7.57
C VAL A 29 -20.33 9.95 -6.45
N ASP A 30 -20.58 9.50 -5.21
CA ASP A 30 -20.89 10.35 -4.06
C ASP A 30 -19.65 10.70 -3.20
N PRO A 31 -19.21 11.97 -3.14
CA PRO A 31 -17.94 12.36 -2.50
C PRO A 31 -17.87 12.04 -0.99
N LYS A 32 -19.00 12.05 -0.27
CA LYS A 32 -19.04 11.68 1.16
C LYS A 32 -18.77 10.18 1.39
N LEU A 33 -19.20 9.33 0.46
CA LEU A 33 -18.94 7.88 0.50
C LEU A 33 -17.52 7.54 0.07
N ILE A 34 -16.88 8.37 -0.76
CA ILE A 34 -15.48 8.20 -1.17
C ILE A 34 -14.56 8.35 0.04
N THR A 35 -14.72 9.40 0.85
CA THR A 35 -13.88 9.63 2.03
C THR A 35 -13.99 8.50 3.05
N LEU A 36 -15.23 8.08 3.38
CA LEU A 36 -15.46 6.98 4.33
C LEU A 36 -14.83 5.66 3.84
N LYS A 37 -14.90 5.38 2.53
CA LYS A 37 -14.30 4.17 1.95
C LYS A 37 -12.78 4.25 1.84
N LEU A 38 -12.21 5.43 1.61
CA LEU A 38 -10.76 5.65 1.65
C LEU A 38 -10.21 5.36 3.04
N TYR A 39 -10.82 5.94 4.07
CA TYR A 39 -10.47 5.65 5.47
C TYR A 39 -10.69 4.17 5.83
N GLY A 40 -11.78 3.56 5.33
CA GLY A 40 -12.03 2.13 5.51
C GLY A 40 -10.98 1.23 4.85
N ALA A 41 -10.57 1.55 3.62
CA ALA A 41 -9.52 0.83 2.90
C ALA A 41 -8.15 1.00 3.55
N GLU A 42 -7.86 2.19 4.09
CA GLU A 42 -6.66 2.44 4.89
C GLU A 42 -6.66 1.65 6.20
N LEU A 43 -7.77 1.59 6.93
CA LEU A 43 -7.91 0.76 8.12
C LEU A 43 -7.68 -0.73 7.83
N VAL A 44 -8.28 -1.24 6.74
CA VAL A 44 -8.07 -2.63 6.28
C VAL A 44 -6.60 -2.87 5.94
N LYS A 45 -5.94 -1.92 5.26
CA LYS A 45 -4.51 -1.99 4.96
C LYS A 45 -3.67 -2.04 6.23
N PHE A 46 -3.93 -1.18 7.21
CA PHE A 46 -3.22 -1.16 8.49
C PHE A 46 -3.40 -2.47 9.27
N LEU A 47 -4.63 -2.99 9.34
CA LEU A 47 -4.92 -4.27 9.99
C LEU A 47 -4.16 -5.44 9.34
N LEU A 48 -4.18 -5.52 8.00
CA LEU A 48 -3.46 -6.54 7.24
C LEU A 48 -1.95 -6.44 7.43
N MET A 49 -1.39 -5.22 7.42
CA MET A 49 0.03 -5.01 7.72
C MET A 49 0.38 -5.48 9.13
N GLY A 50 -0.43 -5.12 10.13
CA GLY A 50 -0.24 -5.55 11.52
C GLY A 50 -0.29 -7.07 11.67
N LEU A 51 -1.24 -7.73 11.01
CA LEU A 51 -1.38 -9.19 11.02
C LEU A 51 -0.16 -9.88 10.40
N LEU A 52 0.32 -9.41 9.25
CA LEU A 52 1.47 -10.01 8.57
C LEU A 52 2.78 -9.75 9.34
N PHE A 53 2.91 -8.61 10.03
CA PHE A 53 4.02 -8.37 10.97
C PHE A 53 3.95 -9.30 12.18
N ALA A 54 2.77 -9.51 12.77
CA ALA A 54 2.59 -10.46 13.88
C ALA A 54 3.01 -11.89 13.47
N LEU A 55 2.61 -12.33 12.28
CA LEU A 55 3.04 -13.62 11.71
C LEU A 55 4.56 -13.69 11.50
N ALA A 56 5.19 -12.58 11.07
CA ALA A 56 6.63 -12.52 10.92
C ALA A 56 7.37 -12.59 12.28
N ILE A 57 6.83 -11.96 13.33
CA ILE A 57 7.38 -11.99 14.70
C ILE A 57 7.37 -13.40 15.28
N ILE A 58 6.31 -14.17 15.02
CA ILE A 58 6.19 -15.57 15.49
C ILE A 58 7.24 -16.48 14.82
N SER A 59 7.85 -16.06 13.71
CA SER A 59 8.82 -16.87 12.99
C SER A 59 10.24 -16.70 13.53
N GLU A 60 10.75 -17.73 14.21
CA GLU A 60 12.14 -17.78 14.70
C GLU A 60 13.19 -17.77 13.57
N LYS A 61 12.78 -18.02 12.32
CA LYS A 61 13.67 -18.08 11.15
C LYS A 61 13.90 -16.72 10.48
N LEU A 62 13.22 -15.67 10.94
CA LEU A 62 13.24 -14.35 10.30
C LEU A 62 14.09 -13.36 11.08
N GLN A 63 14.96 -12.66 10.36
CA GLN A 63 15.65 -11.48 10.88
C GLN A 63 14.69 -10.29 10.80
N LEU A 64 13.99 -10.00 11.90
CA LEU A 64 12.95 -8.97 11.97
C LEU A 64 13.43 -7.58 11.52
N GLY A 65 14.68 -7.23 11.83
CA GLY A 65 15.29 -5.99 11.33
C GLY A 65 15.30 -5.91 9.80
N ILE A 66 15.62 -7.01 9.10
CA ILE A 66 15.62 -7.07 7.64
C ILE A 66 14.19 -7.04 7.08
N VAL A 67 13.25 -7.71 7.75
CA VAL A 67 11.82 -7.66 7.39
C VAL A 67 11.33 -6.21 7.44
N PHE A 68 11.66 -5.48 8.50
CA PHE A 68 11.25 -4.09 8.68
C PHE A 68 11.89 -3.16 7.66
N ILE A 69 13.21 -3.28 7.41
CA ILE A 69 13.90 -2.47 6.40
C ILE A 69 13.31 -2.70 5.01
N ALA A 70 13.11 -3.96 4.61
CA ALA A 70 12.50 -4.29 3.31
C ALA A 70 11.07 -3.73 3.20
N PHE A 71 10.29 -3.82 4.27
CA PHE A 71 8.96 -3.21 4.35
C PHE A 71 9.00 -1.68 4.12
N ILE A 72 9.90 -0.95 4.81
CA ILE A 72 10.03 0.50 4.68
C ILE A 72 10.45 0.91 3.27
N VAL A 73 11.46 0.23 2.70
CA VAL A 73 11.95 0.52 1.33
C VAL A 73 10.82 0.36 0.32
N VAL A 74 10.06 -0.73 0.39
CA VAL A 74 8.95 -0.98 -0.53
C VAL A 74 7.83 0.04 -0.35
N GLN A 75 7.53 0.46 0.89
CA GLN A 75 6.53 1.51 1.12
C GLN A 75 6.95 2.87 0.53
N ILE A 76 8.22 3.24 0.66
CA ILE A 76 8.73 4.49 0.07
C ILE A 76 8.63 4.42 -1.46
N LEU A 77 9.05 3.31 -2.07
CA LEU A 77 8.93 3.11 -3.52
C LEU A 77 7.48 3.20 -3.99
N TRP A 78 6.55 2.61 -3.24
CA TRP A 78 5.12 2.67 -3.54
C TRP A 78 4.58 4.10 -3.48
N TRP A 79 5.00 4.87 -2.48
CA TRP A 79 4.61 6.27 -2.33
C TRP A 79 5.14 7.12 -3.48
N VAL A 80 6.42 6.98 -3.85
CA VAL A 80 7.02 7.66 -5.00
C VAL A 80 6.31 7.31 -6.30
N PHE A 81 6.01 6.03 -6.52
CA PHE A 81 5.30 5.58 -7.71
C PHE A 81 3.89 6.20 -7.77
N SER A 82 3.15 6.17 -6.67
CA SER A 82 1.80 6.75 -6.58
C SER A 82 1.82 8.27 -6.84
N ALA A 83 2.81 8.98 -6.30
CA ALA A 83 3.00 10.42 -6.54
C ALA A 83 3.32 10.73 -8.01
N LYS A 84 4.19 9.95 -8.65
CA LYS A 84 4.48 10.11 -10.09
C LYS A 84 3.25 9.89 -10.97
N VAL A 85 2.47 8.85 -10.69
CA VAL A 85 1.22 8.57 -11.43
C VAL A 85 0.21 9.71 -11.26
N LEU A 86 0.09 10.26 -10.04
CA LEU A 86 -0.79 11.41 -9.78
C LEU A 86 -0.34 12.65 -10.56
N LEU A 87 0.95 12.98 -10.53
CA LEU A 87 1.52 14.13 -11.24
C LEU A 87 1.35 14.01 -12.77
N GLN A 88 1.58 12.81 -13.33
CA GLN A 88 1.32 12.56 -14.75
C GLN A 88 -0.13 12.80 -15.12
N LYS A 89 -1.07 12.33 -14.29
CA LYS A 89 -2.50 12.53 -14.52
C LYS A 89 -2.89 14.01 -14.47
N ILE A 90 -2.36 14.78 -13.52
CA ILE A 90 -2.61 16.23 -13.43
C ILE A 90 -2.10 16.94 -14.70
N ASN A 91 -0.86 16.67 -15.11
CA ASN A 91 -0.29 17.28 -16.32
C ASN A 91 -1.07 16.94 -17.59
N SER A 92 -1.60 15.71 -17.69
CA SER A 92 -2.43 15.30 -18.83
C SER A 92 -3.77 16.05 -18.91
N VAL A 93 -4.37 16.41 -17.76
CA VAL A 93 -5.63 17.17 -17.73
C VAL A 93 -5.39 18.64 -18.08
N VAL A 94 -4.31 19.23 -17.59
CA VAL A 94 -3.96 20.64 -17.88
C VAL A 94 -3.69 20.84 -19.38
N ASN A 95 -2.94 19.95 -20.02
CA ASN A 95 -2.63 20.05 -21.45
C ASN A 95 -3.82 19.81 -22.39
N HIS A 96 -4.93 19.24 -21.91
CA HIS A 96 -6.15 19.06 -22.72
C HIS A 96 -7.14 20.24 -22.58
N GLN A 97 -6.86 21.21 -21.70
CA GLN A 97 -7.70 22.41 -21.49
C GLN A 97 -7.12 23.70 -22.11
N THR A 98 -5.91 23.64 -22.67
CA THR A 98 -5.24 24.71 -23.44
C THR A 98 -5.26 24.41 -24.93
#